data_AF-A0A4Q5YEV9-F1
#
_entry.id   AF-A0A4Q5YEV9-F1
#
_cell.length_a   1.000
_cell.length_b   1.000
_cell.length_c   1.000
_cell.angle_alpha   90.00
_cell.angle_beta   90.00
_cell.angle_gamma   90.00
#
_symmetry.space_group_name_H-M   'P 1'
#
loop_
_entity.id
_entity.type
_entity.pdbx_description
1 polymer ?
#
loop_
_entity_poly.entity_id
_entity_poly.type
_entity_poly.pdbx_seq_one_letter_code
_entity_poly.pdbx_strand_id
1 'polypeptide(L)'
;METRTRDKRKILLVLPLLVMPFLALAFYAGGGGRDASDDVIARGGISTALPDANFKAQEPVDKMGFYAKGEKDTAGISAMARKMGFGSGAADDRTGEISAKLEALQREISLPPAEAGGGKNTASKNTDNGMSADVDRLEMLMKAMKSDKGLDPEMEQMNAMLEKILDIQDPDRTQRKVDAKIHGEPADREFMAVPAEIATGGKVVQGATISLRLLDSVVLKNVTIPKGHEVFG
;
A
#
# COMPACT_ATOMS: atom_id res chain seq x y z
N MET A 1 25.08 -13.42 -84.98
CA MET A 1 24.47 -12.85 -83.76
C MET A 1 25.07 -13.58 -82.57
N GLU A 2 26.13 -13.04 -81.96
CA GLU A 2 26.81 -13.68 -80.82
C GLU A 2 26.02 -13.44 -79.53
N THR A 3 25.52 -14.51 -78.93
CA THR A 3 24.79 -14.48 -77.66
C THR A 3 25.79 -14.51 -76.50
N ARG A 4 26.09 -13.33 -75.95
CA ARG A 4 26.93 -13.17 -74.75
C ARG A 4 26.24 -13.78 -73.53
N THR A 5 26.51 -15.04 -73.24
CA THR A 5 26.09 -15.73 -72.01
C THR A 5 26.92 -15.19 -70.83
N ARG A 6 26.48 -14.08 -70.22
CA ARG A 6 27.18 -13.47 -69.08
C ARG A 6 27.22 -14.45 -67.90
N ASP A 7 28.41 -14.65 -67.35
CA ASP A 7 28.71 -15.54 -66.22
C ASP A 7 27.79 -15.27 -65.02
N LYS A 8 26.71 -16.07 -64.90
CA LYS A 8 25.75 -15.99 -63.80
C LYS A 8 26.42 -16.07 -62.42
N ARG A 9 27.57 -16.75 -62.33
CA ARG A 9 28.38 -16.87 -61.11
C ARG A 9 28.98 -15.53 -60.65
N LYS A 10 29.39 -14.66 -61.59
CA LYS A 10 29.89 -13.31 -61.27
C LYS A 10 28.75 -12.41 -60.80
N ILE A 11 27.58 -12.51 -61.43
CA ILE A 11 26.39 -11.76 -61.01
C ILE A 11 25.94 -12.20 -59.60
N LEU A 12 25.96 -13.50 -59.29
CA LEU A 12 25.56 -14.02 -57.98
C LEU A 12 26.54 -13.63 -56.86
N LEU A 13 27.80 -13.34 -57.17
CA LEU A 13 28.78 -12.79 -56.24
C LEU A 13 28.64 -11.26 -56.04
N VAL A 14 28.25 -10.51 -57.08
CA VAL A 14 28.09 -9.04 -57.01
C VAL A 14 26.72 -8.63 -56.45
N LEU A 15 25.70 -9.48 -56.56
CA LEU A 15 24.35 -9.25 -56.06
C LEU A 15 24.31 -8.87 -54.56
N PRO A 16 24.88 -9.65 -53.61
CA PRO A 16 24.83 -9.28 -52.20
C PRO A 16 25.62 -8.01 -51.89
N LEU A 17 26.71 -7.74 -52.62
CA LEU A 17 27.53 -6.54 -52.42
C LEU A 17 26.77 -5.25 -52.81
N LEU A 18 25.86 -5.33 -53.78
CA LEU A 18 25.02 -4.20 -54.20
C LEU A 18 23.78 -4.04 -53.31
N VAL A 19 23.18 -5.14 -52.84
CA VAL A 19 21.92 -5.11 -52.07
C VAL A 19 22.13 -4.75 -50.60
N MET A 20 23.25 -5.17 -49.98
CA MET A 20 23.54 -4.91 -48.56
C MET A 20 23.55 -3.42 -48.16
N PRO A 21 24.17 -2.47 -48.89
CA PRO A 21 24.12 -1.05 -48.51
C PRO A 21 22.71 -0.46 -48.60
N PHE A 22 21.89 -0.91 -49.55
CA PHE A 22 20.48 -0.50 -49.65
C PHE A 22 19.65 -1.03 -48.49
N LEU A 23 19.86 -2.28 -48.09
CA LEU A 23 19.16 -2.90 -46.97
C LEU A 23 19.55 -2.26 -45.63
N ALA A 24 20.83 -1.91 -45.45
CA ALA A 24 21.31 -1.18 -44.28
C ALA A 24 20.72 0.24 -44.19
N LEU A 25 20.63 0.96 -45.32
CA LEU A 25 19.98 2.27 -45.36
C LEU A 25 18.47 2.18 -45.13
N ALA A 26 17.80 1.18 -45.70
CA ALA A 26 16.38 0.93 -45.45
C ALA A 26 16.11 0.58 -43.98
N PHE A 27 16.98 -0.23 -43.37
CA PHE A 27 16.92 -0.52 -41.94
C PHE A 27 17.14 0.74 -41.12
N TYR A 28 18.15 1.55 -41.42
CA TYR A 28 18.43 2.79 -40.69
C TYR A 28 17.31 3.83 -40.80
N ALA A 29 16.80 4.06 -42.02
CA ALA A 29 15.66 4.95 -42.26
C ALA A 29 14.36 4.41 -41.66
N GLY A 30 14.21 3.08 -41.61
CA GLY A 30 13.10 2.36 -40.99
C GLY A 30 13.18 2.22 -39.47
N GLY A 31 14.10 2.93 -38.80
CA GLY A 31 14.21 2.90 -37.34
C GLY A 31 15.06 1.75 -36.80
N GLY A 32 16.11 1.39 -37.54
CA GLY A 32 16.97 0.24 -37.32
C GLY A 32 17.42 0.05 -35.88
N GLY A 33 16.74 -0.85 -35.18
CA GLY A 33 17.17 -1.42 -33.91
C GLY A 33 17.00 -0.54 -32.68
N ARG A 34 16.02 0.37 -32.64
CA ARG A 34 15.59 0.94 -31.36
C ARG A 34 14.57 0.01 -30.72
N ASP A 35 15.05 -0.66 -29.67
CA ASP A 35 14.34 -1.42 -28.66
C ASP A 35 13.28 -2.37 -29.22
N ALA A 36 13.66 -3.64 -29.33
CA ALA A 36 12.72 -4.69 -29.02
C ALA A 36 12.27 -4.46 -27.57
N SER A 37 11.25 -3.61 -27.42
CA SER A 37 10.28 -3.74 -26.35
C SER A 37 9.84 -5.19 -26.46
N ASP A 38 10.42 -6.01 -25.61
CA ASP A 38 10.02 -7.39 -25.43
C ASP A 38 8.55 -7.29 -25.09
N ASP A 39 7.70 -7.55 -26.08
CA ASP A 39 6.26 -7.51 -25.95
C ASP A 39 5.93 -8.78 -25.16
N VAL A 40 6.19 -8.68 -23.85
CA VAL A 40 5.84 -9.67 -22.86
C VAL A 40 4.34 -9.77 -22.97
N ILE A 41 3.92 -10.82 -23.69
CA ILE A 41 2.56 -11.33 -23.77
C ILE A 41 1.86 -10.96 -22.48
N ALA A 42 0.91 -10.03 -22.59
CA ALA A 42 0.07 -9.56 -21.52
C ALA A 42 -0.73 -10.75 -20.95
N ARG A 43 -0.08 -11.51 -20.06
CA ARG A 43 -0.74 -12.41 -19.15
C ARG A 43 -1.42 -11.49 -18.15
N GLY A 44 -2.75 -11.45 -18.20
CA GLY A 44 -3.58 -10.69 -17.27
C GLY A 44 -3.14 -10.96 -15.84
N GLY A 45 -2.44 -9.99 -15.29
CA GLY A 45 -1.76 -10.01 -14.01
C GLY A 45 -1.28 -8.59 -13.75
N ILE A 46 -1.57 -8.11 -12.54
CA ILE A 46 -1.34 -6.75 -12.03
C ILE A 46 -0.11 -6.10 -12.68
N SER A 47 -0.30 -4.97 -13.37
CA SER A 47 0.78 -4.24 -14.04
C SER A 47 1.91 -3.94 -13.05
N THR A 48 3.01 -4.68 -13.17
CA THR A 48 4.25 -4.50 -12.39
C THR A 48 5.19 -3.47 -13.01
N ALA A 49 4.76 -2.79 -14.07
CA ALA A 49 5.48 -1.63 -14.60
C ALA A 49 5.24 -0.45 -13.65
N LEU A 50 6.19 -0.24 -12.73
CA LEU A 50 6.26 1.00 -11.99
C LEU A 50 6.54 2.13 -13.00
N PRO A 51 5.82 3.28 -12.92
CA PRO A 51 6.19 4.45 -13.69
C PRO A 51 7.61 4.86 -13.36
N ASP A 52 8.47 5.01 -14.36
CA ASP A 52 9.82 5.53 -14.17
C ASP A 52 9.77 6.88 -13.43
N ALA A 53 10.52 6.99 -12.34
CA ALA A 53 10.60 8.20 -11.55
C ALA A 53 11.22 9.31 -12.40
N ASN A 54 10.37 10.18 -12.93
CA ASN A 54 10.76 11.27 -13.81
C ASN A 54 11.38 12.40 -12.96
N PHE A 55 12.65 12.24 -12.58
CA PHE A 55 13.41 13.27 -11.89
C PHE A 55 13.77 14.39 -12.87
N LYS A 56 12.82 15.31 -13.08
CA LYS A 56 13.09 16.54 -13.83
C LYS A 56 13.89 17.50 -12.95
N ALA A 57 15.14 17.69 -13.37
CA ALA A 57 16.14 18.68 -12.94
C ALA A 57 17.07 18.25 -11.78
N GLN A 58 18.36 18.27 -12.14
CA GLN A 58 19.59 18.23 -11.33
C GLN A 58 19.37 18.34 -9.81
N GLU A 59 19.65 17.25 -9.12
CA GLU A 59 19.74 17.22 -7.67
C GLU A 59 20.89 18.12 -7.18
N PRO A 60 20.69 18.96 -6.15
CA PRO A 60 21.79 19.56 -5.44
C PRO A 60 22.51 18.44 -4.66
N VAL A 61 23.82 18.33 -4.90
CA VAL A 61 24.71 17.25 -4.43
C VAL A 61 24.85 17.19 -2.90
N ASP A 62 24.24 18.11 -2.15
CA ASP A 62 24.42 18.25 -0.71
C ASP A 62 23.11 18.34 0.08
N LYS A 63 23.07 17.68 1.25
CA LYS A 63 21.93 17.60 2.17
C LYS A 63 21.44 18.99 2.62
N MET A 64 22.35 19.95 2.71
CA MET A 64 22.02 21.36 3.00
C MET A 64 21.10 21.99 1.93
N GLY A 65 21.24 21.58 0.68
CA GLY A 65 20.36 22.01 -0.42
C GLY A 65 18.94 21.45 -0.28
N PHE A 66 18.78 20.25 0.27
CA PHE A 66 17.47 19.66 0.54
C PHE A 66 16.72 20.40 1.65
N TYR A 67 17.41 20.82 2.73
CA TYR A 67 16.79 21.60 3.80
C TYR A 67 16.33 22.98 3.32
N ALA A 68 17.14 23.69 2.53
CA ALA A 68 16.76 24.99 1.97
C ALA A 68 15.58 24.90 0.97
N LYS A 69 15.43 23.75 0.30
CA LYS A 69 14.26 23.48 -0.57
C LYS A 69 13.01 23.19 0.29
N GLY A 70 13.18 22.48 1.39
CA GLY A 70 12.12 22.23 2.38
C GLY A 70 11.55 23.49 3.03
N GLU A 71 12.36 24.52 3.27
CA GLU A 71 11.90 25.83 3.78
C GLU A 71 11.00 26.58 2.77
N LYS A 72 11.34 26.51 1.47
CA LYS A 72 10.50 27.08 0.40
C LYS A 72 9.18 26.33 0.27
N ASP A 73 9.21 25.02 0.43
CA ASP A 73 8.00 24.19 0.42
C ASP A 73 7.14 24.43 1.66
N THR A 74 7.72 24.67 2.84
CA THR A 74 6.94 25.03 4.05
C THR A 74 6.22 26.36 3.91
N ALA A 75 6.85 27.35 3.27
CA ALA A 75 6.17 28.62 2.96
C ALA A 75 4.97 28.40 2.02
N GLY A 76 5.12 27.57 0.98
CA GLY A 76 4.04 27.19 0.07
C GLY A 76 2.92 26.40 0.77
N ILE A 77 3.28 25.46 1.66
CA ILE A 77 2.35 24.67 2.47
C ILE A 77 1.57 25.56 3.43
N SER A 78 2.21 26.54 4.08
CA SER A 78 1.55 27.48 4.98
C SER A 78 0.52 28.36 4.25
N ALA A 79 0.84 28.82 3.03
CA ALA A 79 -0.05 29.59 2.20
C ALA A 79 -1.22 28.75 1.66
N MET A 80 -0.95 27.49 1.29
CA MET A 80 -1.97 26.53 0.86
C MET A 80 -2.90 26.14 2.02
N ALA A 81 -2.35 25.93 3.22
CA ALA A 81 -3.11 25.61 4.43
C ALA A 81 -4.05 26.76 4.82
N ARG A 82 -3.55 28.01 4.78
CA ARG A 82 -4.40 29.20 4.94
C ARG A 82 -5.48 29.29 3.87
N LYS A 83 -5.14 29.00 2.60
CA LYS A 83 -6.09 29.01 1.47
C LYS A 83 -7.14 27.88 1.55
N MET A 84 -6.81 26.77 2.21
CA MET A 84 -7.71 25.64 2.46
C MET A 84 -8.51 25.81 3.77
N GLY A 85 -8.41 26.95 4.46
CA GLY A 85 -9.19 27.22 5.67
C GLY A 85 -8.61 26.60 6.96
N PHE A 86 -7.39 26.06 6.91
CA PHE A 86 -6.64 25.62 8.11
C PHE A 86 -5.95 26.79 8.84
N GLY A 87 -6.25 28.04 8.46
CA GLY A 87 -5.71 29.24 9.09
C GLY A 87 -6.45 29.62 10.37
N SER A 88 -5.90 29.20 11.51
CA SER A 88 -5.83 29.90 12.80
C SER A 88 -6.99 30.85 13.19
N GLY A 89 -8.18 30.31 13.45
CA GLY A 89 -9.27 31.06 14.09
C GLY A 89 -9.58 30.63 15.52
N ALA A 90 -9.48 29.34 15.82
CA ALA A 90 -9.93 28.76 17.10
C ALA A 90 -8.92 27.80 17.76
N ALA A 91 -7.88 27.39 17.01
CA ALA A 91 -6.83 26.52 17.53
C ALA A 91 -5.75 27.30 18.29
N ASP A 92 -5.57 28.59 18.00
CA ASP A 92 -4.51 29.42 18.62
C ASP A 92 -4.78 29.68 20.10
N ASP A 93 -6.04 29.89 20.51
CA ASP A 93 -6.39 30.16 21.91
C ASP A 93 -6.00 28.98 22.82
N ARG A 94 -6.36 27.76 22.42
CA ARG A 94 -6.01 26.54 23.16
C ARG A 94 -4.53 26.22 23.07
N THR A 95 -3.89 26.48 21.94
CA THR A 95 -2.45 26.25 21.77
C THR A 95 -1.63 27.17 22.67
N GLY A 96 -2.04 28.44 22.82
CA GLY A 96 -1.43 29.40 23.73
C GLY A 96 -1.59 29.01 25.21
N GLU A 97 -2.76 28.51 25.59
CA GLU A 97 -2.99 27.96 26.95
C GLU A 97 -2.12 26.73 27.24
N ILE A 98 -1.96 25.84 26.25
CA ILE A 98 -1.13 24.63 26.37
C ILE A 98 0.34 25.03 26.53
N SER A 99 0.85 25.96 25.73
CA SER A 99 2.24 26.42 25.86
C SER A 99 2.50 27.09 27.20
N ALA A 100 1.57 27.92 27.69
CA ALA A 100 1.71 28.58 28.99
C ALA A 100 1.75 27.56 30.16
N LYS A 101 0.94 26.49 30.09
CA LYS A 101 0.95 25.41 31.09
C LYS A 101 2.25 24.59 31.04
N LEU A 102 2.78 24.32 29.85
CA LEU A 102 4.06 23.61 29.68
C LEU A 102 5.22 24.41 30.27
N GLU A 103 5.25 25.72 30.09
CA GLU A 103 6.27 26.59 30.69
C GLU A 103 6.19 26.63 32.22
N ALA A 104 4.98 26.64 32.78
CA ALA A 104 4.79 26.59 34.23
C ALA A 104 5.32 25.29 34.84
N LEU A 105 5.04 24.15 34.20
CA LEU A 105 5.57 22.84 34.58
C LEU A 105 7.10 22.78 34.47
N GLN A 106 7.65 23.31 33.39
CA GLN A 106 9.11 23.35 33.20
C GLN A 106 9.81 24.15 34.31
N ARG A 107 9.20 25.26 34.76
CA ARG A 107 9.72 26.05 35.88
C ARG A 107 9.73 25.27 37.18
N GLU A 108 8.63 24.59 37.50
CA GLU A 108 8.50 23.80 38.74
C GLU A 108 9.48 22.62 38.77
N ILE A 109 9.67 21.94 37.63
CA ILE A 109 10.63 20.84 37.49
C ILE A 109 12.09 21.34 37.57
N SER A 110 12.36 22.58 37.14
CA SER A 110 13.71 23.16 37.12
C SER A 110 14.15 23.84 38.43
N LEU A 111 13.27 23.95 39.44
CA LEU A 111 13.63 24.51 40.75
C LEU A 111 14.44 23.47 41.55
N PRO A 112 15.71 23.76 41.92
CA PRO A 112 16.47 22.84 42.75
C PRO A 112 15.85 22.74 44.14
N PRO A 113 15.77 21.53 44.75
CA PRO A 113 15.18 21.35 46.07
C PRO A 113 15.96 22.13 47.12
N ALA A 114 15.24 22.93 47.91
CA ALA A 114 15.80 23.60 49.06
C ALA A 114 16.25 22.55 50.10
N GLU A 115 17.56 22.49 50.33
CA GLU A 115 18.20 21.80 51.44
C GLU A 115 17.60 22.27 52.78
N ALA A 116 16.69 21.49 53.35
CA ALA A 116 16.28 21.59 54.74
C ALA A 116 17.04 20.54 55.55
N GLY A 117 18.02 20.99 56.31
CA GLY A 117 18.89 20.14 57.13
C GLY A 117 18.23 19.55 58.38
N GLY A 118 18.78 18.42 58.81
CA GLY A 118 19.02 18.07 60.22
C GLY A 118 17.86 17.45 61.03
N GLY A 119 17.88 16.13 61.20
CA GLY A 119 17.11 15.44 62.23
C GLY A 119 17.47 13.96 62.38
N LYS A 120 17.82 13.54 63.60
CA LYS A 120 18.39 12.24 63.98
C LYS A 120 17.43 11.04 63.85
N ASN A 121 18.06 9.87 63.64
CA ASN A 121 17.61 8.48 63.70
C ASN A 121 16.46 8.16 64.68
N THR A 122 15.49 7.33 64.25
CA THR A 122 15.01 6.15 64.99
C THR A 122 14.35 5.12 64.06
N ALA A 123 14.51 3.85 64.44
CA ALA A 123 14.14 2.61 63.79
C ALA A 123 12.71 2.44 63.24
N SER A 124 12.63 1.54 62.24
CA SER A 124 11.55 0.58 61.96
C SER A 124 10.19 1.11 61.49
N LYS A 125 9.75 0.69 60.29
CA LYS A 125 8.57 -0.19 60.07
C LYS A 125 8.00 -0.08 58.63
N ASN A 126 7.79 -1.26 58.01
CA ASN A 126 6.90 -1.62 56.89
C ASN A 126 6.88 -0.79 55.60
N THR A 127 7.40 -1.41 54.53
CA THR A 127 7.31 -0.98 53.13
C THR A 127 6.17 -1.69 52.39
N ASP A 128 4.91 -1.53 52.82
CA ASP A 128 3.77 -2.20 52.14
C ASP A 128 2.53 -1.32 51.91
N ASN A 129 2.57 -0.04 52.32
CA ASN A 129 1.40 0.86 52.24
C ASN A 129 1.56 2.02 51.22
N GLY A 130 2.67 2.07 50.47
CA GLY A 130 2.89 3.12 49.45
C GLY A 130 2.24 2.78 48.11
N MET A 131 2.40 1.54 47.65
CA MET A 131 1.91 1.14 46.31
C MET A 131 0.38 1.11 46.20
N SER A 132 -0.35 0.78 47.27
CA SER A 132 -1.83 0.77 47.23
C SER A 132 -2.43 2.16 47.06
N ALA A 133 -1.85 3.18 47.71
CA ALA A 133 -2.27 4.56 47.57
C ALA A 133 -2.04 5.10 46.15
N ASP A 134 -0.93 4.71 45.52
CA ASP A 134 -0.61 5.09 44.14
C ASP A 134 -1.52 4.37 43.14
N VAL A 135 -1.85 3.09 43.40
CA VAL A 135 -2.80 2.31 42.59
C VAL A 135 -4.22 2.86 42.72
N ASP A 136 -4.66 3.21 43.93
CA ASP A 136 -5.97 3.83 44.18
C ASP A 136 -6.09 5.19 43.48
N ARG A 137 -5.01 6.00 43.50
CA ARG A 137 -4.97 7.29 42.81
C ARG A 137 -5.00 7.13 41.29
N LEU A 138 -4.29 6.11 40.77
CA LEU A 138 -4.30 5.78 39.35
C LEU A 138 -5.67 5.25 38.90
N GLU A 139 -6.32 4.42 39.71
CA GLU A 139 -7.68 3.93 39.46
C GLU A 139 -8.69 5.09 39.45
N MET A 140 -8.59 6.02 40.40
CA MET A 140 -9.45 7.19 40.48
C MET A 140 -9.29 8.12 39.26
N LEU A 141 -8.05 8.27 38.79
CA LEU A 141 -7.74 9.03 37.58
C LEU A 141 -8.23 8.33 36.30
N MET A 142 -8.04 7.01 36.20
CA MET A 142 -8.60 6.21 35.10
C MET A 142 -10.12 6.24 35.10
N LYS A 143 -10.75 6.23 36.27
CA LYS A 143 -12.20 6.30 36.44
C LYS A 143 -12.74 7.67 36.02
N ALA A 144 -12.08 8.76 36.42
CA ALA A 144 -12.42 10.11 35.99
C ALA A 144 -12.33 10.28 34.45
N MET A 145 -11.31 9.70 33.80
CA MET A 145 -11.21 9.69 32.34
C MET A 145 -12.22 8.75 31.66
N LYS A 146 -12.63 7.66 32.31
CA LYS A 146 -13.65 6.73 31.76
C LYS A 146 -15.07 7.28 31.87
N SER A 147 -15.32 8.23 32.78
CA SER A 147 -16.64 8.82 33.02
C SER A 147 -17.08 9.81 31.95
N ASP A 148 -16.16 10.39 31.18
CA ASP A 148 -16.43 11.36 30.11
C ASP A 148 -16.51 10.70 28.71
N LYS A 149 -17.03 9.46 28.68
CA LYS A 149 -17.21 8.65 27.46
C LYS A 149 -18.38 9.13 26.61
N GLY A 150 -18.29 10.33 26.05
CA GLY A 150 -18.71 10.54 24.67
C GLY A 150 -17.62 9.99 23.76
N LEU A 151 -17.95 9.32 22.66
CA LEU A 151 -16.95 8.93 21.66
C LEU A 151 -16.24 10.21 21.20
N ASP A 152 -15.01 10.41 21.65
CA ASP A 152 -14.18 11.52 21.19
C ASP A 152 -13.85 11.26 19.71
N PRO A 153 -14.24 12.14 18.78
CA PRO A 153 -13.89 11.99 17.37
C PRO A 153 -12.38 11.90 17.13
N GLU A 154 -11.55 12.39 18.05
CA GLU A 154 -10.09 12.24 17.98
C GLU A 154 -9.64 10.81 18.29
N MET A 155 -10.32 10.09 19.19
CA MET A 155 -10.03 8.69 19.49
C MET A 155 -10.42 7.76 18.33
N GLU A 156 -11.49 8.08 17.60
CA GLU A 156 -11.84 7.37 16.36
C GLU A 156 -10.78 7.58 15.27
N GLN A 157 -10.28 8.81 15.12
CA GLN A 157 -9.20 9.10 14.17
C GLN A 157 -7.91 8.36 14.54
N MET A 158 -7.57 8.30 15.83
CA MET A 158 -6.40 7.55 16.29
C MET A 158 -6.58 6.05 16.08
N ASN A 159 -7.76 5.48 16.35
CA ASN A 159 -8.05 4.09 16.03
C ASN A 159 -7.97 3.81 14.52
N ALA A 160 -8.48 4.72 13.67
CA ALA A 160 -8.39 4.59 12.22
C ALA A 160 -6.94 4.68 11.72
N MET A 161 -6.10 5.50 12.34
CA MET A 161 -4.67 5.58 12.04
C MET A 161 -3.94 4.31 12.48
N LEU A 162 -4.20 3.83 13.70
CA LEU A 162 -3.60 2.60 14.22
C LEU A 162 -4.00 1.38 13.37
N GLU A 163 -5.26 1.31 12.93
CA GLU A 163 -5.72 0.26 12.02
C GLU A 163 -4.97 0.30 10.69
N LYS A 164 -4.78 1.49 10.09
CA LYS A 164 -4.01 1.66 8.85
C LYS A 164 -2.53 1.30 9.02
N ILE A 165 -1.91 1.64 10.14
CA ILE A 165 -0.51 1.28 10.42
C ILE A 165 -0.38 -0.23 10.56
N LEU A 166 -1.31 -0.85 11.26
CA LEU A 166 -1.32 -2.30 11.42
C LEU A 166 -1.53 -2.99 10.07
N ASP A 167 -2.48 -2.51 9.26
CA ASP A 167 -2.72 -3.04 7.91
C ASP A 167 -1.51 -2.84 6.97
N ILE A 168 -0.67 -1.82 7.18
CA ILE A 168 0.61 -1.62 6.46
C ILE A 168 1.69 -2.61 6.95
N GLN A 169 1.75 -2.86 8.25
CA GLN A 169 2.72 -3.80 8.83
C GLN A 169 2.37 -5.25 8.50
N ASP A 170 1.08 -5.57 8.40
CA ASP A 170 0.56 -6.89 8.08
C ASP A 170 -0.19 -6.90 6.73
N PRO A 171 0.52 -6.81 5.58
CA PRO A 171 -0.11 -6.84 4.26
C PRO A 171 -0.83 -8.17 3.96
N ASP A 172 -0.49 -9.24 4.68
CA ASP A 172 -1.20 -10.53 4.57
C ASP A 172 -2.59 -10.47 5.22
N ARG A 173 -2.77 -9.63 6.24
CA ARG A 173 -4.05 -9.48 6.93
C ARG A 173 -5.06 -8.74 6.05
N THR A 174 -4.61 -7.72 5.32
CA THR A 174 -5.44 -7.01 4.35
C THR A 174 -5.83 -7.91 3.19
N GLN A 175 -4.90 -8.70 2.65
CA GLN A 175 -5.19 -9.70 1.62
C GLN A 175 -6.26 -10.70 2.10
N ARG A 176 -6.11 -11.28 3.30
CA ARG A 176 -7.11 -12.21 3.86
C ARG A 176 -8.48 -11.57 4.05
N LYS A 177 -8.55 -10.31 4.52
CA LYS A 177 -9.82 -9.57 4.65
C LYS A 177 -10.48 -9.33 3.29
N VAL A 178 -9.69 -9.03 2.25
CA VAL A 178 -10.18 -8.81 0.88
C VAL A 178 -10.64 -10.15 0.27
N ASP A 179 -9.86 -11.20 0.41
CA ASP A 179 -10.18 -12.55 -0.07
C ASP A 179 -11.44 -13.10 0.61
N ALA A 180 -11.61 -12.88 1.90
CA ALA A 180 -12.81 -13.25 2.65
C ALA A 180 -14.04 -12.43 2.20
N LYS A 181 -13.86 -11.15 1.84
CA LYS A 181 -14.96 -10.32 1.31
C LYS A 181 -15.36 -10.69 -0.12
N ILE A 182 -14.41 -11.07 -0.97
CA ILE A 182 -14.68 -11.43 -2.38
C ILE A 182 -15.23 -12.84 -2.50
N HIS A 183 -14.70 -13.78 -1.72
CA HIS A 183 -14.98 -15.20 -1.89
C HIS A 183 -15.75 -15.81 -0.70
N GLY A 184 -16.21 -15.00 0.25
CA GLY A 184 -16.82 -15.47 1.49
C GLY A 184 -15.79 -16.10 2.46
N GLU A 185 -16.17 -16.17 3.74
CA GLU A 185 -15.47 -16.99 4.73
C GLU A 185 -15.35 -18.44 4.22
N PRO A 186 -14.31 -19.20 4.59
CA PRO A 186 -14.10 -20.56 4.08
C PRO A 186 -15.30 -21.49 4.34
N ALA A 187 -16.10 -21.21 5.37
CA ALA A 187 -17.34 -21.93 5.67
C ALA A 187 -18.49 -21.60 4.68
N ASP A 188 -18.56 -20.36 4.18
CA ASP A 188 -19.60 -19.97 3.22
C ASP A 188 -19.33 -20.53 1.81
N ARG A 189 -18.04 -20.74 1.47
CA ARG A 189 -17.64 -21.31 0.18
C ARG A 189 -18.18 -22.72 -0.07
N GLU A 190 -18.40 -23.51 0.98
CA GLU A 190 -18.91 -24.89 0.87
C GLU A 190 -20.40 -24.92 0.49
N PHE A 191 -21.14 -23.84 0.78
CA PHE A 191 -22.58 -23.74 0.53
C PHE A 191 -22.94 -22.79 -0.62
N MET A 192 -21.96 -22.13 -1.24
CA MET A 192 -22.22 -21.29 -2.42
C MET A 192 -22.60 -22.16 -3.63
N ALA A 193 -23.72 -21.79 -4.26
CA ALA A 193 -24.15 -22.43 -5.51
C ALA A 193 -23.15 -22.13 -6.63
N VAL A 194 -22.68 -23.17 -7.31
CA VAL A 194 -21.76 -23.04 -8.44
C VAL A 194 -22.57 -22.78 -9.72
N PRO A 195 -22.39 -21.65 -10.42
CA PRO A 195 -23.13 -21.36 -11.64
C PRO A 195 -22.69 -22.31 -12.76
N ALA A 196 -23.66 -23.02 -13.35
CA ALA A 196 -23.44 -23.95 -14.45
C ALA A 196 -24.58 -23.87 -15.47
N GLU A 197 -24.27 -24.16 -16.73
CA GLU A 197 -25.23 -24.26 -17.83
C GLU A 197 -25.36 -25.70 -18.34
N ILE A 198 -26.52 -26.06 -18.87
CA ILE A 198 -26.75 -27.40 -19.43
C ILE A 198 -26.03 -27.49 -20.78
N ALA A 199 -25.05 -28.38 -20.90
CA ALA A 199 -24.24 -28.53 -22.11
C ALA A 199 -25.00 -29.25 -23.24
N THR A 200 -25.82 -30.26 -22.91
CA THR A 200 -26.68 -30.96 -23.88
C THR A 200 -28.08 -30.35 -23.93
N GLY A 201 -28.40 -29.70 -25.04
CA GLY A 201 -29.77 -29.24 -25.30
C GLY A 201 -30.74 -30.42 -25.42
N GLY A 202 -31.70 -30.54 -24.50
CA GLY A 202 -32.67 -31.62 -24.50
C GLY A 202 -33.65 -31.55 -23.34
N LYS A 203 -34.75 -32.31 -23.40
CA LYS A 203 -35.66 -32.47 -22.26
C LYS A 203 -35.00 -33.35 -21.21
N VAL A 204 -34.82 -32.82 -20.00
CA VAL A 204 -34.33 -33.58 -18.86
C VAL A 204 -35.39 -34.60 -18.44
N VAL A 205 -35.01 -35.88 -18.41
CA VAL A 205 -35.88 -36.98 -17.96
C VAL A 205 -35.40 -37.43 -16.59
N GLN A 206 -36.34 -37.74 -15.69
CA GLN A 206 -36.01 -38.23 -14.35
C GLN A 206 -35.19 -39.52 -14.44
N GLY A 207 -33.99 -39.53 -13.84
CA GLY A 207 -33.07 -40.68 -13.84
C GLY A 207 -32.04 -40.69 -14.98
N ALA A 208 -32.02 -39.67 -15.84
CA ALA A 208 -30.95 -39.49 -16.84
C ALA A 208 -29.83 -38.58 -16.30
N THR A 209 -28.58 -38.92 -16.61
CA THR A 209 -27.41 -38.10 -16.29
C THR A 209 -27.36 -36.88 -17.20
N ILE A 210 -27.21 -35.68 -16.64
CA ILE A 210 -27.06 -34.43 -17.35
C ILE A 210 -25.61 -33.97 -17.33
N SER A 211 -25.14 -33.37 -18.43
CA SER A 211 -23.85 -32.67 -18.46
C SER A 211 -24.07 -31.18 -18.20
N LEU A 212 -23.42 -30.68 -17.15
CA LEU A 212 -23.42 -29.28 -16.74
C LEU A 212 -22.04 -28.68 -17.00
N ARG A 213 -21.96 -27.62 -17.77
CA ARG A 213 -20.73 -26.86 -18.00
C ARG A 213 -20.63 -25.74 -16.96
N LEU A 214 -19.54 -25.71 -16.21
CA LEU A 214 -19.28 -24.68 -15.21
C LEU A 214 -18.99 -23.33 -15.87
N LEU A 215 -19.61 -22.25 -15.36
CA LEU A 215 -19.37 -20.89 -15.87
C LEU A 215 -18.14 -20.24 -15.20
N ASP A 216 -17.87 -20.60 -13.95
CA ASP A 216 -16.76 -20.08 -13.15
C ASP A 216 -15.82 -21.19 -12.68
N SER A 217 -14.61 -20.79 -12.26
CA SER A 217 -13.66 -21.69 -11.60
C SER A 217 -14.11 -21.98 -10.17
N VAL A 218 -14.09 -23.25 -9.76
CA VAL A 218 -14.46 -23.68 -8.41
C VAL A 218 -13.34 -24.52 -7.78
N VAL A 219 -13.16 -24.40 -6.46
CA VAL A 219 -12.26 -25.25 -5.70
C VAL A 219 -13.09 -26.25 -4.89
N LEU A 220 -12.98 -27.54 -5.21
CA LEU A 220 -13.65 -28.62 -4.50
C LEU A 220 -12.60 -29.52 -3.84
N LYS A 221 -12.64 -29.67 -2.51
CA LYS A 221 -11.70 -30.53 -1.75
C LYS A 221 -10.23 -30.32 -2.16
N ASN A 222 -9.81 -29.05 -2.27
CA ASN A 222 -8.47 -28.63 -2.69
C ASN A 222 -8.10 -28.89 -4.17
N VAL A 223 -9.04 -29.32 -5.01
CA VAL A 223 -8.86 -29.43 -6.46
C VAL A 223 -9.49 -28.22 -7.14
N THR A 224 -8.69 -27.48 -7.93
CA THR A 224 -9.17 -26.33 -8.70
C THR A 224 -9.71 -26.80 -10.04
N ILE A 225 -11.00 -26.64 -10.27
CA ILE A 225 -11.67 -26.93 -11.54
C ILE A 225 -11.81 -25.60 -12.31
N PRO A 226 -11.25 -25.48 -13.52
CA PRO A 226 -11.36 -24.26 -14.31
C PRO A 226 -12.76 -24.07 -14.90
N LYS A 227 -13.10 -22.82 -15.24
CA LYS A 227 -14.32 -22.51 -15.99
C LYS A 227 -14.40 -23.31 -17.30
N GLY A 228 -15.60 -23.68 -17.70
CA GLY A 228 -15.88 -24.47 -18.90
C GLY A 228 -15.72 -25.98 -18.72
N HIS A 229 -15.39 -26.46 -17.52
CA HIS A 229 -15.33 -27.89 -17.23
C HIS A 229 -16.75 -28.50 -17.18
N GLU A 230 -16.90 -29.72 -17.70
CA GLU A 230 -18.17 -30.44 -17.70
C GLU A 230 -18.27 -31.37 -16.48
N VAL A 231 -19.38 -31.27 -15.76
CA VAL A 231 -19.72 -32.08 -14.59
C VAL A 231 -20.94 -32.91 -14.93
N PHE A 232 -20.93 -34.18 -14.54
CA PHE A 232 -22.00 -35.14 -14.80
C PHE A 232 -22.74 -35.46 -13.50
N GLY A 233 -24.08 -35.43 -13.53
CA GLY A 233 -24.92 -35.69 -12.37
C GLY A 233 -26.34 -36.10 -12.73
#